data_AF-A0A1V9ZRK4-F1
#
_entry.id   AF-A0A1V9ZRK4-F1
#
_cell.length_a   1.000
_cell.length_b   1.000
_cell.length_c   1.000
_cell.angle_alpha   90.00
_cell.angle_beta   90.00
_cell.angle_gamma   90.00
#
_symmetry.space_group_name_H-M   'P 1'
#
loop_
_entity.id
_entity.type
_entity.pdbx_description
1 polymer ?
#
loop_
_entity_poly.entity_id
_entity_poly.type
_entity_poly.pdbx_seq_one_letter_code
_entity_poly.pdbx_strand_id
1 'polypeptide(L)'
;MILVIASVVILSETLRTMLQDAFAVLCQQFADAPLFFSLLLAVLVTCCLVRASLIQTMNTTSVLVIGFAAASYRANEHDIPRPLSFEQAAGVVALVYLLGFVGMWAVKPAPKYTNDKYAEPNPDADVIIIGGGTTGCAMAMGLAKQGKKVLVFEKTLEYQDRFVGELMQPGGLDALRSLDLLDCAETETDIKADGYYILKTKKGSEDHVVLPYPERIPKTFLEYLGYSRAPNGTAKQYGRGFHNGKFVDRLRAKVFAHENVTCIEGTVTKLISDTKTDICRGVQYRRKAPAEDVDMPVEQAKAPLVIVCDGLWSGLRRELSTDQPKQISSFIAILMKHPAMEASVPFRGYGHVILAEPSPIVVYQISPTETRVLVDVPGKVPSQSNGDLTKHLLEVVAPQMPEASHAAFIQAVNEGPVKSMPNREFMTTQPSLGRCIMIGDSWNMRHPLTGGGMSVALRDAVLLSDLLGKVDFVDADAIAQARHTFEETRVNHSSTINILANALYHVFAIPDGYSNVAAREDLRESCYQYLKLGGMFSSGPLGLLCALTPKPFVLATHFFMVAGYAASRVLGPVPTPGRLLHCYRVFHEACMIIMPLLERENVTILAWTPLACLINVIFPFRR
;
A
#
# COMPACT_ATOMS: atom_id res chain seq x y z
N MET A 1 -27.14 -15.31 9.82
CA MET A 1 -28.17 -14.25 9.71
C MET A 1 -27.74 -12.95 10.42
N ILE A 2 -27.37 -13.01 11.69
CA ILE A 2 -26.97 -11.81 12.46
C ILE A 2 -25.65 -11.17 11.98
N LEU A 3 -24.64 -11.98 11.65
CA LEU A 3 -23.43 -11.49 10.96
C LEU A 3 -23.72 -10.93 9.55
N VAL A 4 -24.80 -11.38 8.90
CA VAL A 4 -25.24 -10.87 7.59
C VAL A 4 -25.92 -9.51 7.78
N ILE A 5 -26.72 -9.32 8.83
CA ILE A 5 -27.34 -8.04 9.17
C ILE A 5 -26.27 -6.99 9.55
N ALA A 6 -25.27 -7.36 10.36
CA ALA A 6 -24.15 -6.46 10.68
C ALA A 6 -23.29 -6.11 9.45
N SER A 7 -23.20 -7.00 8.46
CA SER A 7 -22.51 -6.75 7.18
C SER A 7 -23.32 -5.84 6.24
N VAL A 8 -24.65 -5.83 6.36
CA VAL A 8 -25.58 -5.06 5.52
C VAL A 8 -25.67 -3.59 5.94
N VAL A 9 -25.40 -3.27 7.21
CA VAL A 9 -25.36 -1.89 7.74
C VAL A 9 -24.26 -1.02 7.09
N ILE A 10 -23.33 -1.61 6.34
CA ILE A 10 -22.17 -0.93 5.76
C ILE A 10 -22.39 -0.45 4.31
N LEU A 11 -23.53 -0.75 3.65
CA LEU A 11 -23.70 -0.48 2.21
C LEU A 11 -24.97 0.32 1.87
N SER A 12 -24.75 1.51 1.29
CA SER A 12 -25.70 2.42 0.63
C SER A 12 -26.64 3.26 1.51
N GLU A 13 -26.70 4.55 1.21
CA GLU A 13 -27.59 5.57 1.80
C GLU A 13 -29.08 5.23 1.59
N THR A 14 -29.40 4.53 0.50
CA THR A 14 -30.76 4.11 0.14
C THR A 14 -31.25 2.90 0.94
N LEU A 15 -30.35 2.09 1.49
CA LEU A 15 -30.71 0.95 2.35
C LEU A 15 -31.00 1.39 3.80
N ARG A 16 -30.47 2.55 4.21
CA ARG A 16 -30.57 3.10 5.57
C ARG A 16 -32.01 3.43 5.97
N THR A 17 -32.82 3.94 5.03
CA THR A 17 -34.23 4.27 5.26
C THR A 17 -35.11 3.02 5.31
N MET A 18 -34.89 2.03 4.44
CA MET A 18 -35.63 0.75 4.54
C MET A 18 -35.28 -0.06 5.79
N LEU A 19 -34.02 0.01 6.25
CA LEU A 19 -33.61 -0.64 7.49
C LEU A 19 -34.13 0.08 8.74
N GLN A 20 -34.35 1.39 8.73
CA GLN A 20 -34.93 2.09 9.89
C GLN A 20 -36.33 1.56 10.23
N ASP A 21 -37.17 1.35 9.21
CA ASP A 21 -38.53 0.83 9.41
C ASP A 21 -38.52 -0.67 9.76
N ALA A 22 -37.64 -1.46 9.14
CA ALA A 22 -37.49 -2.88 9.47
C ALA A 22 -36.85 -3.11 10.85
N PHE A 23 -35.94 -2.23 11.29
CA PHE A 23 -35.26 -2.29 12.58
C PHE A 23 -36.18 -1.87 13.72
N ALA A 24 -37.09 -0.92 13.50
CA ALA A 24 -38.14 -0.58 14.47
C ALA A 24 -39.04 -1.80 14.75
N VAL A 25 -39.42 -2.56 13.71
CA VAL A 25 -40.22 -3.78 13.84
C VAL A 25 -39.41 -4.92 14.50
N LEU A 26 -38.12 -5.05 14.19
CA LEU A 26 -37.24 -6.05 14.81
C LEU A 26 -36.99 -5.77 16.30
N CYS A 27 -36.79 -4.50 16.69
CA CYS A 27 -36.66 -4.08 18.09
C CYS A 27 -37.93 -4.40 18.90
N GLN A 28 -39.10 -4.37 18.25
CA GLN A 28 -40.38 -4.70 18.88
C GLN A 28 -40.57 -6.22 19.08
N GLN A 29 -39.96 -7.06 18.22
CA GLN A 29 -40.05 -8.52 18.31
C GLN A 29 -38.95 -9.19 19.13
N PHE A 30 -37.80 -8.54 19.35
CA PHE A 30 -36.64 -9.11 20.05
C PHE A 30 -36.34 -8.48 21.41
N ALA A 31 -37.23 -7.65 21.95
CA ALA A 31 -37.05 -6.95 23.23
C ALA A 31 -36.77 -7.90 24.42
N ASP A 32 -37.24 -9.14 24.35
CA ASP A 32 -37.14 -10.12 25.44
C ASP A 32 -35.92 -11.06 25.34
N ALA A 33 -35.08 -10.92 24.30
CA ALA A 33 -33.95 -11.82 24.08
C ALA A 33 -32.64 -11.26 24.68
N PRO A 34 -32.00 -11.90 25.67
CA PRO A 34 -30.73 -11.43 26.26
C PRO A 34 -29.58 -11.31 25.26
N LEU A 35 -29.65 -12.04 24.13
CA LEU A 35 -28.70 -11.94 23.01
C LEU A 35 -28.82 -10.63 22.20
N PHE A 36 -29.97 -9.95 22.24
CA PHE A 36 -30.22 -8.69 21.53
C PHE A 36 -29.34 -7.56 22.09
N PHE A 37 -29.11 -7.55 23.40
CA PHE A 37 -28.30 -6.53 24.09
C PHE A 37 -26.81 -6.60 23.73
N SER A 38 -26.24 -7.81 23.66
CA SER A 38 -24.86 -8.01 23.18
C SER A 38 -24.71 -7.63 21.70
N LEU A 39 -25.78 -7.83 20.91
CA LEU A 39 -25.82 -7.46 19.51
C LEU A 39 -25.86 -5.96 19.30
N LEU A 40 -26.72 -5.26 20.04
CA LEU A 40 -26.87 -3.81 19.97
C LEU A 40 -25.57 -3.13 20.42
N LEU A 41 -24.93 -3.62 21.48
CA LEU A 41 -23.64 -3.11 21.94
C LEU A 41 -22.54 -3.35 20.89
N ALA A 42 -22.51 -4.53 20.25
CA ALA A 42 -21.59 -4.81 19.16
C ALA A 42 -21.82 -3.89 17.95
N VAL A 43 -23.08 -3.64 17.57
CA VAL A 43 -23.45 -2.72 16.49
C VAL A 43 -23.08 -1.27 16.84
N LEU A 44 -23.32 -0.82 18.07
CA LEU A 44 -22.98 0.53 18.53
C LEU A 44 -21.46 0.74 18.59
N VAL A 45 -20.70 -0.24 19.09
CA VAL A 45 -19.23 -0.24 19.05
C VAL A 45 -18.75 -0.19 17.60
N THR A 46 -19.38 -0.95 16.71
CA THR A 46 -19.05 -0.96 15.26
C THR A 46 -19.38 0.39 14.60
N CYS A 47 -20.48 1.04 14.96
CA CYS A 47 -20.86 2.37 14.47
C CYS A 47 -19.92 3.48 14.97
N CYS A 48 -19.39 3.38 16.20
CA CYS A 48 -18.37 4.28 16.71
C CYS A 48 -17.00 4.12 16.01
N LEU A 49 -16.73 2.93 15.45
CA LEU A 49 -15.49 2.63 14.73
C LEU A 49 -15.53 3.04 13.26
N VAL A 50 -16.71 3.23 12.67
CA VAL A 50 -16.87 3.75 11.32
C VAL A 50 -16.98 5.27 11.40
N ARG A 51 -16.00 5.98 10.81
CA ARG A 51 -15.80 7.44 10.71
C ARG A 51 -17.00 8.26 10.13
N ALA A 52 -18.25 7.87 10.34
CA ALA A 52 -19.42 8.69 10.04
C ALA A 52 -19.72 9.59 11.25
N SER A 53 -19.87 10.90 11.02
CA SER A 53 -20.23 11.98 11.97
C SER A 53 -20.42 11.49 13.41
N LEU A 54 -19.33 11.53 14.20
CA LEU A 54 -19.30 11.04 15.59
C LEU A 54 -20.47 11.61 16.40
N ILE A 55 -20.83 12.87 16.13
CA ILE A 55 -21.95 13.60 16.74
C ILE A 55 -23.31 12.98 16.39
N GLN A 56 -23.55 12.59 15.14
CA GLN A 56 -24.80 11.90 14.75
C GLN A 56 -24.89 10.50 15.38
N THR A 57 -23.77 9.79 15.48
CA THR A 57 -23.71 8.48 16.14
C THR A 57 -23.98 8.61 17.64
N MET A 58 -23.38 9.59 18.31
CA MET A 58 -23.66 9.91 19.72
C MET A 58 -25.15 10.25 19.92
N ASN A 59 -25.69 11.18 19.12
CA ASN A 59 -27.09 11.59 19.22
C ASN A 59 -28.07 10.41 19.00
N THR A 60 -27.81 9.56 18.00
CA THR A 60 -28.67 8.42 17.68
C THR A 60 -28.62 7.37 18.79
N THR A 61 -27.42 7.11 19.33
CA THR A 61 -27.23 6.20 20.47
C THR A 61 -27.95 6.69 21.71
N SER A 62 -27.90 7.99 21.99
CA SER A 62 -28.54 8.59 23.15
C SER A 62 -30.06 8.60 23.05
N VAL A 63 -30.63 8.88 21.87
CA VAL A 63 -32.07 8.78 21.63
C VAL A 63 -32.56 7.34 21.83
N LEU A 64 -31.81 6.35 21.35
CA LEU A 64 -32.12 4.93 21.58
C LEU A 64 -32.11 4.57 23.07
N VAL A 65 -31.03 4.90 23.79
CA VAL A 65 -30.88 4.57 25.23
C VAL A 65 -31.95 5.26 26.09
N ILE A 66 -32.29 6.52 25.78
CA ILE A 66 -33.37 7.24 26.47
C ILE A 66 -34.75 6.64 26.12
N GLY A 67 -34.98 6.27 24.87
CA GLY A 67 -36.19 5.59 24.42
C GLY A 67 -36.40 4.25 25.14
N PHE A 68 -35.32 3.47 25.33
CA PHE A 68 -35.35 2.21 26.09
C PHE A 68 -35.66 2.41 27.57
N ALA A 69 -35.09 3.44 28.20
CA ALA A 69 -35.40 3.79 29.59
C ALA A 69 -36.87 4.21 29.76
N ALA A 70 -37.40 4.99 28.81
CA ALA A 70 -38.80 5.41 28.80
C ALA A 70 -39.78 4.25 28.55
N ALA A 71 -39.44 3.31 27.66
CA ALA A 71 -40.22 2.10 27.41
C ALA A 71 -40.21 1.16 28.63
N SER A 72 -39.05 0.99 29.28
CA SER A 72 -38.91 0.21 30.51
C SER A 72 -39.66 0.85 31.69
N TYR A 73 -39.80 2.18 31.70
CA TYR A 73 -40.63 2.90 32.68
C TYR A 73 -42.13 2.74 32.41
N ARG A 74 -42.57 2.72 31.14
CA ARG A 74 -43.98 2.46 30.78
C ARG A 74 -44.40 1.01 31.00
N ALA A 75 -43.47 0.06 30.94
CA ALA A 75 -43.72 -1.34 31.29
C ALA A 75 -44.06 -1.56 32.78
N ASN A 76 -44.02 -0.52 33.63
CA ASN A 76 -44.47 -0.55 35.04
C ASN A 76 -45.88 -1.13 35.26
N GLU A 77 -46.74 -1.17 34.24
CA GLU A 77 -48.11 -1.68 34.36
C GLU A 77 -48.20 -3.22 34.35
N HIS A 78 -47.14 -3.93 33.95
CA HIS A 78 -47.10 -5.39 33.94
C HIS A 78 -45.76 -5.89 34.48
N ASP A 79 -45.81 -6.83 35.42
CA ASP A 79 -44.78 -7.33 36.35
C ASP A 79 -43.52 -7.95 35.68
N ILE A 80 -42.87 -7.23 34.76
CA ILE A 80 -41.73 -7.66 33.95
C ILE A 80 -40.43 -7.08 34.54
N PRO A 81 -39.36 -7.88 34.74
CA PRO A 81 -38.11 -7.41 35.33
C PRO A 81 -37.41 -6.34 34.46
N ARG A 82 -36.89 -5.29 35.10
CA ARG A 82 -36.26 -4.15 34.43
C ARG A 82 -34.92 -4.54 33.78
N PRO A 83 -34.74 -4.34 32.46
CA PRO A 83 -33.44 -4.53 31.83
C PRO A 83 -32.48 -3.34 32.05
N LEU A 84 -32.98 -2.11 32.27
CA LEU A 84 -32.15 -0.91 32.49
C LEU A 84 -32.91 0.19 33.26
N SER A 85 -32.32 0.73 34.35
CA SER A 85 -32.91 1.87 35.09
C SER A 85 -32.62 3.22 34.40
N PHE A 86 -33.39 4.27 34.73
CA PHE A 86 -33.15 5.62 34.17
C PHE A 86 -31.77 6.17 34.56
N GLU A 87 -31.29 5.87 35.77
CA GLU A 87 -29.94 6.24 36.22
C GLU A 87 -28.85 5.52 35.42
N GLN A 88 -29.04 4.23 35.13
CA GLN A 88 -28.12 3.45 34.29
C GLN A 88 -28.12 3.96 32.84
N ALA A 89 -29.28 4.30 32.30
CA ALA A 89 -29.41 4.90 30.97
C ALA A 89 -28.71 6.27 30.88
N ALA A 90 -28.89 7.14 31.88
CA ALA A 90 -28.19 8.40 31.99
C ALA A 90 -26.66 8.21 32.08
N GLY A 91 -26.21 7.21 32.84
CA GLY A 91 -24.79 6.84 32.94
C GLY A 91 -24.19 6.36 31.61
N VAL A 92 -24.92 5.54 30.85
CA VAL A 92 -24.49 5.09 29.51
C VAL A 92 -24.44 6.25 28.52
N VAL A 93 -25.43 7.14 28.51
CA VAL A 93 -25.42 8.34 27.68
C VAL A 93 -24.23 9.24 28.02
N ALA A 94 -24.01 9.49 29.31
CA ALA A 94 -22.87 10.28 29.76
C ALA A 94 -21.53 9.66 29.33
N LEU A 95 -21.38 8.33 29.43
CA LEU A 95 -20.18 7.62 28.99
C LEU A 95 -19.98 7.69 27.47
N VAL A 96 -21.05 7.52 26.68
CA VAL A 96 -21.01 7.64 25.21
C VAL A 96 -20.60 9.07 24.81
N TYR A 97 -21.16 10.09 25.45
CA TYR A 97 -20.75 11.47 25.18
C TYR A 97 -19.33 11.74 25.64
N LEU A 98 -18.91 11.26 26.81
CA LEU A 98 -17.55 11.41 27.31
C LEU A 98 -16.54 10.78 26.35
N LEU A 99 -16.76 9.53 25.93
CA LEU A 99 -15.90 8.82 24.98
C LEU A 99 -15.91 9.49 23.60
N GLY A 100 -17.07 9.97 23.16
CA GLY A 100 -17.21 10.73 21.91
C GLY A 100 -16.46 12.06 21.95
N PHE A 101 -16.56 12.82 23.04
CA PHE A 101 -15.81 14.06 23.23
C PHE A 101 -14.31 13.81 23.33
N VAL A 102 -13.87 12.77 24.05
CA VAL A 102 -12.46 12.35 24.08
C VAL A 102 -11.99 11.95 22.68
N GLY A 103 -12.83 11.25 21.91
CA GLY A 103 -12.55 10.91 20.51
C GLY A 103 -12.42 12.15 19.64
N MET A 104 -13.31 13.14 19.77
CA MET A 104 -13.24 14.42 19.06
C MET A 104 -12.01 15.23 19.44
N TRP A 105 -11.63 15.22 20.73
CA TRP A 105 -10.44 15.93 21.23
C TRP A 105 -9.13 15.23 20.80
N ALA A 106 -9.17 13.92 20.57
CA ALA A 106 -8.06 13.14 20.04
C ALA A 106 -7.89 13.28 18.51
N VAL A 107 -8.90 13.77 17.78
CA VAL A 107 -8.77 14.11 16.37
C VAL A 107 -7.97 15.40 16.28
N LYS A 108 -6.71 15.30 15.82
CA LYS A 108 -5.90 16.48 15.56
C LYS A 108 -6.63 17.36 14.53
N PRO A 109 -6.94 18.63 14.84
CA PRO A 109 -7.44 19.55 13.81
C PRO A 109 -6.38 19.66 12.71
N ALA A 110 -6.82 19.76 11.46
CA ALA A 110 -5.92 20.10 10.36
C ALA A 110 -5.12 21.35 10.76
N PRO A 111 -3.81 21.39 10.47
CA PRO A 111 -3.01 22.58 10.76
C PRO A 111 -3.69 23.77 10.08
N LYS A 112 -4.20 24.71 10.89
CA LYS A 112 -4.70 25.99 10.40
C LYS A 112 -3.48 26.79 10.03
N TYR A 113 -3.20 26.87 8.73
CA TYR A 113 -2.35 27.92 8.23
C TYR A 113 -3.11 29.24 8.43
N THR A 114 -2.41 30.34 8.71
CA THR A 114 -3.07 31.65 8.70
C THR A 114 -3.74 31.82 7.34
N ASN A 115 -4.94 32.41 7.32
CA ASN A 115 -5.73 32.68 6.11
C ASN A 115 -5.07 33.82 5.30
N ASP A 116 -3.78 33.65 5.03
CA ASP A 116 -2.96 34.49 4.20
C ASP A 116 -3.26 34.03 2.78
N LYS A 117 -4.27 34.65 2.18
CA LYS A 117 -4.40 34.69 0.74
C LYS A 117 -3.07 35.20 0.20
N TYR A 118 -2.26 34.27 -0.30
CA TYR A 118 -0.91 34.54 -0.74
C TYR A 118 -0.85 34.23 -2.23
N ALA A 119 -0.78 35.29 -3.02
CA ALA A 119 -0.41 35.18 -4.42
C ALA A 119 1.11 35.34 -4.51
N GLU A 120 1.80 34.31 -4.99
CA GLU A 120 3.21 34.45 -5.34
C GLU A 120 3.31 35.52 -6.46
N PRO A 121 4.04 36.63 -6.27
CA PRO A 121 4.14 37.67 -7.28
C PRO A 121 4.98 37.18 -8.47
N ASN A 122 4.39 37.22 -9.67
CA ASN A 122 4.99 36.80 -10.93
C ASN A 122 5.57 35.37 -10.87
N PRO A 123 4.74 34.34 -10.63
CA PRO A 123 5.24 32.97 -10.54
C PRO A 123 5.67 32.47 -11.92
N ASP A 124 6.73 31.66 -11.96
CA ASP A 124 7.21 31.03 -13.20
C ASP A 124 6.25 29.93 -13.67
N ALA A 125 5.54 29.30 -12.73
CA ALA A 125 4.53 28.28 -12.96
C ALA A 125 3.50 28.24 -11.82
N ASP A 126 2.36 27.59 -12.04
CA ASP A 126 1.39 27.34 -10.97
C ASP A 126 1.93 26.31 -9.97
N VAL A 127 2.72 25.35 -10.46
CA VAL A 127 3.30 24.27 -9.67
C VAL A 127 4.68 23.87 -10.19
N ILE A 128 5.61 23.69 -9.26
CA ILE A 128 6.92 23.09 -9.52
C ILE A 128 6.88 21.63 -9.11
N ILE A 129 7.37 20.75 -9.99
CA ILE A 129 7.52 19.31 -9.72
C ILE A 129 9.01 18.95 -9.79
N ILE A 130 9.52 18.35 -8.72
CA ILE A 130 10.93 17.96 -8.60
C ILE A 130 11.05 16.46 -8.88
N GLY A 131 11.66 16.12 -10.00
CA GLY A 131 11.83 14.76 -10.53
C GLY A 131 10.91 14.49 -11.72
N GLY A 132 11.49 14.13 -12.87
CA GLY A 132 10.79 13.76 -14.10
C GLY A 132 10.71 12.25 -14.33
N GLY A 133 10.66 11.45 -13.25
CA GLY A 133 10.43 10.00 -13.32
C GLY A 133 8.94 9.64 -13.47
N THR A 134 8.60 8.37 -13.21
CA THR A 134 7.21 7.86 -13.31
C THR A 134 6.20 8.72 -12.54
N THR A 135 6.48 9.03 -11.27
CA THR A 135 5.59 9.82 -10.40
C THR A 135 5.46 11.26 -10.88
N GLY A 136 6.57 11.91 -11.23
CA GLY A 136 6.58 13.31 -11.64
C GLY A 136 5.89 13.52 -12.98
N CYS A 137 6.12 12.63 -13.95
CA CYS A 137 5.42 12.64 -15.23
C CYS A 137 3.91 12.48 -15.05
N ALA A 138 3.48 11.53 -14.20
CA ALA A 138 2.07 11.31 -13.91
C ALA A 138 1.43 12.53 -13.22
N MET A 139 2.10 13.11 -12.22
CA MET A 139 1.62 14.30 -11.51
C MET A 139 1.55 15.51 -12.45
N ALA A 140 2.56 15.71 -13.30
CA ALA A 140 2.61 16.79 -14.28
C ALA A 140 1.45 16.68 -15.27
N MET A 141 1.22 15.49 -15.85
CA MET A 141 0.10 15.25 -16.77
C MET A 141 -1.25 15.49 -16.10
N GLY A 142 -1.43 14.99 -14.86
CA GLY A 142 -2.68 15.18 -14.11
C GLY A 142 -3.03 16.66 -13.88
N LEU A 143 -2.05 17.50 -13.55
CA LEU A 143 -2.27 18.95 -13.35
C LEU A 143 -2.38 19.71 -14.69
N ALA A 144 -1.56 19.36 -15.68
CA ALA A 144 -1.53 20.00 -16.98
C ALA A 144 -2.85 19.84 -17.76
N LYS A 145 -3.47 18.65 -17.70
CA LYS A 145 -4.80 18.37 -18.28
C LYS A 145 -5.92 19.17 -17.60
N GLN A 146 -5.66 19.68 -16.40
CA GLN A 146 -6.57 20.54 -15.65
C GLN A 146 -6.22 22.03 -15.82
N GLY A 147 -5.36 22.37 -16.80
CA GLY A 147 -5.04 23.73 -17.18
C GLY A 147 -3.97 24.42 -16.32
N LYS A 148 -3.33 23.71 -15.39
CA LYS A 148 -2.24 24.27 -14.57
C LYS A 148 -0.94 24.34 -15.37
N LYS A 149 -0.21 25.43 -15.27
CA LYS A 149 1.16 25.57 -15.79
C LYS A 149 2.12 24.84 -14.87
N VAL A 150 2.81 23.82 -15.39
CA VAL A 150 3.69 22.93 -14.63
C VAL A 150 5.14 23.13 -15.06
N LEU A 151 6.02 23.37 -14.08
CA LEU A 151 7.46 23.39 -14.29
C LEU A 151 8.10 22.15 -13.64
N VAL A 152 8.65 21.27 -14.46
CA VAL A 152 9.31 20.04 -14.03
C VAL A 152 10.83 20.24 -14.02
N PHE A 153 11.49 19.83 -12.94
CA PHE A 153 12.95 19.72 -12.88
C PHE A 153 13.37 18.26 -12.90
N GLU A 154 14.20 17.86 -13.84
CA GLU A 154 14.79 16.53 -13.91
C GLU A 154 16.31 16.64 -13.98
N LYS A 155 17.02 15.88 -13.16
CA LYS A 155 18.48 15.94 -13.07
C LYS A 155 19.15 15.59 -14.40
N THR A 156 18.64 14.55 -15.07
CA THR A 156 19.16 14.13 -16.38
C THR A 156 18.04 13.53 -17.24
N LEU A 157 17.97 13.99 -18.48
CA LEU A 157 17.08 13.47 -19.52
C LEU A 157 17.71 12.30 -20.29
N GLU A 158 18.97 11.95 -20.00
CA GLU A 158 19.61 10.77 -20.55
C GLU A 158 18.92 9.48 -20.13
N TYR A 159 18.96 8.48 -21.02
CA TYR A 159 18.46 7.14 -20.75
C TYR A 159 19.08 6.55 -19.47
N GLN A 160 18.24 6.00 -18.61
CA GLN A 160 18.65 5.39 -17.35
C GLN A 160 18.41 3.88 -17.39
N ASP A 161 19.48 3.09 -17.46
CA ASP A 161 19.41 1.63 -17.41
C ASP A 161 19.24 1.12 -15.97
N ARG A 162 17.99 1.19 -15.49
CA ARG A 162 17.57 0.76 -14.15
C ARG A 162 16.67 -0.46 -14.22
N PHE A 163 16.86 -1.38 -13.27
CA PHE A 163 16.01 -2.57 -13.13
C PHE A 163 14.83 -2.38 -12.16
N VAL A 164 14.77 -1.24 -11.46
CA VAL A 164 13.65 -0.94 -10.57
C VAL A 164 12.42 -0.53 -11.38
N GLY A 165 11.24 -1.01 -10.99
CA GLY A 165 9.99 -0.62 -11.66
C GLY A 165 9.84 -1.17 -13.09
N GLU A 166 10.17 -2.45 -13.29
CA GLU A 166 10.05 -3.14 -14.58
C GLU A 166 8.77 -3.99 -14.71
N LEU A 167 7.97 -4.14 -13.64
CA LEU A 167 6.70 -4.87 -13.66
C LEU A 167 5.60 -4.00 -13.04
N MET A 168 4.65 -3.56 -13.85
CA MET A 168 3.50 -2.75 -13.45
C MET A 168 2.31 -3.64 -13.08
N GLN A 169 1.75 -3.42 -11.89
CA GLN A 169 0.51 -4.09 -11.45
C GLN A 169 -0.71 -3.51 -12.17
N PRO A 170 -1.83 -4.27 -12.27
CA PRO A 170 -3.10 -3.79 -12.82
C PRO A 170 -3.56 -2.43 -12.29
N GLY A 171 -3.51 -2.20 -10.97
CA GLY A 171 -3.92 -0.92 -10.39
C GLY A 171 -3.04 0.28 -10.78
N GLY A 172 -1.80 0.04 -11.20
CA GLY A 172 -0.93 1.07 -11.77
C GLY A 172 -1.25 1.36 -13.24
N LEU A 173 -1.58 0.33 -14.04
CA LEU A 173 -2.07 0.52 -15.41
C LEU A 173 -3.40 1.27 -15.44
N ASP A 174 -4.28 1.02 -14.47
CA ASP A 174 -5.52 1.76 -14.32
C ASP A 174 -5.29 3.27 -14.06
N ALA A 175 -4.31 3.59 -13.22
CA ALA A 175 -3.89 4.98 -12.99
C ALA A 175 -3.22 5.62 -14.22
N LEU A 176 -2.44 4.88 -15.01
CA LEU A 176 -1.95 5.38 -16.30
C LEU A 176 -3.10 5.65 -17.27
N ARG A 177 -4.11 4.78 -17.29
CA ARG A 177 -5.29 4.94 -18.15
C ARG A 177 -6.07 6.21 -17.81
N SER A 178 -6.28 6.53 -16.53
CA SER A 178 -6.97 7.76 -16.13
C SER A 178 -6.22 9.04 -16.53
N LEU A 179 -4.88 8.95 -16.64
CA LEU A 179 -4.03 10.06 -17.06
C LEU A 179 -3.80 10.13 -18.58
N ASP A 180 -4.33 9.18 -19.36
CA ASP A 180 -4.03 9.00 -20.79
C ASP A 180 -2.52 8.73 -21.05
N LEU A 181 -1.93 7.85 -20.24
CA LEU A 181 -0.51 7.46 -20.31
C LEU A 181 -0.33 5.93 -20.46
N LEU A 182 -1.41 5.18 -20.71
CA LEU A 182 -1.38 3.72 -20.78
C LEU A 182 -0.52 3.21 -21.94
N ASP A 183 -0.58 3.88 -23.08
CA ASP A 183 0.21 3.61 -24.29
C ASP A 183 1.73 3.66 -24.02
N CYS A 184 2.19 4.43 -23.04
CA CYS A 184 3.60 4.43 -22.65
C CYS A 184 4.06 3.08 -22.07
N ALA A 185 3.14 2.24 -21.58
CA ALA A 185 3.43 0.92 -21.00
C ALA A 185 2.97 -0.26 -21.88
N GLU A 186 2.44 0.00 -23.08
CA GLU A 186 1.85 -1.01 -23.97
C GLU A 186 2.41 -0.93 -25.40
N THR A 187 3.70 -1.23 -25.53
CA THR A 187 4.34 -1.43 -26.85
C THR A 187 4.37 -2.90 -27.26
N GLU A 188 4.71 -3.17 -28.51
CA GLU A 188 4.89 -4.53 -29.05
C GLU A 188 5.99 -5.33 -28.32
N THR A 189 6.94 -4.62 -27.70
CA THR A 189 8.03 -5.23 -26.94
C THR A 189 7.75 -5.35 -25.44
N ASP A 190 6.66 -4.77 -24.94
CA ASP A 190 6.31 -4.87 -23.53
C ASP A 190 5.46 -6.12 -23.27
N ILE A 191 5.83 -6.88 -22.25
CA ILE A 191 5.25 -8.20 -21.99
C ILE A 191 3.99 -8.07 -21.15
N LYS A 192 2.88 -8.63 -21.65
CA LYS A 192 1.67 -8.79 -20.86
C LYS A 192 1.91 -9.81 -19.74
N ALA A 193 1.51 -9.49 -18.52
CA ALA A 193 1.51 -10.40 -17.39
C ALA A 193 0.06 -10.72 -16.97
N ASP A 194 -0.36 -11.99 -17.01
CA ASP A 194 -1.70 -12.44 -16.64
C ASP A 194 -1.80 -12.89 -15.17
N GLY A 195 -0.72 -12.79 -14.39
CA GLY A 195 -0.71 -13.06 -12.96
C GLY A 195 0.67 -13.47 -12.44
N TYR A 196 0.67 -14.29 -11.39
CA TYR A 196 1.87 -14.88 -10.81
C TYR A 196 1.79 -16.39 -10.66
N TYR A 197 2.95 -17.05 -10.65
CA TYR A 197 3.13 -18.36 -10.04
C TYR A 197 3.99 -18.23 -8.79
N ILE A 198 3.63 -18.93 -7.72
CA ILE A 198 4.53 -19.17 -6.60
C ILE A 198 5.09 -20.57 -6.75
N LEU A 199 6.41 -20.69 -6.80
CA LEU A 199 7.13 -21.93 -7.04
C LEU A 199 7.81 -22.39 -5.76
N LYS A 200 7.72 -23.69 -5.48
CA LYS A 200 8.54 -24.36 -4.47
C LYS A 200 9.42 -25.38 -5.17
N THR A 201 10.71 -25.08 -5.23
CA THR A 201 11.74 -25.96 -5.76
C THR A 201 12.36 -26.73 -4.59
N LYS A 202 12.14 -28.05 -4.55
CA LYS A 202 12.94 -28.97 -3.73
C LYS A 202 13.64 -29.94 -4.68
N LYS A 203 14.82 -30.44 -4.31
CA LYS A 203 15.59 -31.39 -5.14
C LYS A 203 14.68 -32.52 -5.66
N GLY A 204 14.40 -32.51 -6.96
CA GLY A 204 13.60 -33.53 -7.66
C GLY A 204 12.07 -33.34 -7.63
N SER A 205 11.54 -32.23 -7.09
CA SER A 205 10.10 -31.93 -7.12
C SER A 205 9.83 -30.43 -7.24
N GLU A 206 9.07 -30.04 -8.25
CA GLU A 206 8.53 -28.68 -8.40
C GLU A 206 7.04 -28.69 -8.09
N ASP A 207 6.62 -27.95 -7.06
CA ASP A 207 5.22 -27.67 -6.79
C ASP A 207 4.94 -26.20 -7.02
N HIS A 208 3.73 -25.87 -7.48
CA HIS A 208 3.37 -24.50 -7.77
C HIS A 208 1.91 -24.18 -7.45
N VAL A 209 1.66 -22.89 -7.24
CA VAL A 209 0.30 -22.31 -7.20
C VAL A 209 0.21 -21.17 -8.21
N VAL A 210 -0.86 -21.18 -9.00
CA VAL A 210 -1.19 -20.09 -9.93
C VAL A 210 -2.06 -19.04 -9.25
N LEU A 211 -1.71 -17.78 -9.45
CA LEU A 211 -2.40 -16.59 -8.96
C LEU A 211 -2.75 -15.71 -10.17
N PRO A 212 -3.82 -16.05 -10.93
CA PRO A 212 -4.19 -15.33 -12.13
C PRO A 212 -4.84 -14.00 -11.77
N TYR A 213 -4.43 -12.89 -12.40
CA TYR A 213 -5.01 -11.59 -12.14
C TYR A 213 -6.53 -11.60 -12.33
N PRO A 214 -7.26 -10.75 -11.58
CA PRO A 214 -8.71 -10.74 -11.62
C PRO A 214 -9.28 -10.56 -13.03
N GLU A 215 -10.30 -11.34 -13.37
CA GLU A 215 -11.07 -11.17 -14.62
C GLU A 215 -11.83 -9.83 -14.68
N ARG A 216 -11.80 -9.04 -13.60
CA ARG A 216 -12.51 -7.76 -13.46
C ARG A 216 -12.01 -6.98 -12.24
N ILE A 217 -12.31 -5.69 -12.18
CA ILE A 217 -12.01 -4.83 -11.02
C ILE A 217 -13.03 -5.12 -9.91
N PRO A 218 -12.61 -5.52 -8.70
CA PRO A 218 -13.50 -5.70 -7.55
C PRO A 218 -14.19 -4.38 -7.15
N LYS A 219 -15.51 -4.41 -6.89
CA LYS A 219 -16.30 -3.24 -6.49
C LYS A 219 -17.02 -3.43 -5.15
N THR A 220 -17.44 -4.65 -4.84
CA THR A 220 -18.22 -4.95 -3.62
C THR A 220 -17.37 -5.63 -2.53
N PHE A 221 -17.85 -5.62 -1.29
CA PHE A 221 -17.19 -6.28 -0.17
C PHE A 221 -16.87 -7.77 -0.44
N LEU A 222 -17.85 -8.51 -0.98
CA LEU A 222 -17.66 -9.93 -1.32
C LEU A 222 -16.65 -10.14 -2.46
N GLU A 223 -16.58 -9.21 -3.41
CA GLU A 223 -15.56 -9.25 -4.47
C GLU A 223 -14.17 -8.94 -3.92
N TYR A 224 -14.04 -8.00 -2.99
CA TYR A 224 -12.77 -7.70 -2.33
C TYR A 224 -12.22 -8.90 -1.55
N LEU A 225 -13.10 -9.70 -0.92
CA LEU A 225 -12.73 -10.97 -0.27
C LEU A 225 -12.44 -12.12 -1.25
N GLY A 226 -12.75 -11.95 -2.54
CA GLY A 226 -12.56 -12.99 -3.56
C GLY A 226 -13.68 -14.05 -3.66
N TYR A 227 -14.87 -13.80 -3.08
CA TYR A 227 -16.00 -14.75 -3.12
C TYR A 227 -16.74 -14.77 -4.46
N SER A 228 -17.01 -13.60 -5.03
CA SER A 228 -17.80 -13.52 -6.27
C SER A 228 -16.89 -13.63 -7.49
N ARG A 229 -17.36 -14.33 -8.53
CA ARG A 229 -16.75 -14.37 -9.86
C ARG A 229 -17.67 -13.89 -10.99
N ALA A 230 -18.88 -13.43 -10.64
CA ALA A 230 -19.86 -12.97 -11.63
C ALA A 230 -19.35 -11.73 -12.38
N PRO A 231 -19.59 -11.60 -13.70
CA PRO A 231 -19.26 -10.39 -14.43
C PRO A 231 -19.86 -9.15 -13.78
N ASN A 232 -19.09 -8.07 -13.66
CA ASN A 232 -19.52 -6.80 -13.04
C ASN A 232 -19.35 -5.58 -13.97
N GLY A 233 -19.26 -5.86 -15.29
CA GLY A 233 -19.11 -4.86 -16.34
C GLY A 233 -17.71 -4.26 -16.49
N THR A 234 -16.69 -4.79 -15.80
CA THR A 234 -15.29 -4.37 -16.01
C THR A 234 -14.48 -5.47 -16.72
N ALA A 235 -13.45 -5.06 -17.46
CA ALA A 235 -12.64 -5.94 -18.29
C ALA A 235 -11.63 -6.76 -17.48
N LYS A 236 -11.08 -7.82 -18.12
CA LYS A 236 -9.98 -8.62 -17.56
C LYS A 236 -8.76 -7.75 -17.25
N GLN A 237 -8.21 -7.96 -16.07
CA GLN A 237 -7.06 -7.22 -15.57
C GLN A 237 -5.77 -7.98 -15.90
N TYR A 238 -4.70 -7.22 -16.13
CA TYR A 238 -3.37 -7.73 -16.44
C TYR A 238 -2.31 -6.74 -15.96
N GLY A 239 -1.07 -7.18 -15.82
CA GLY A 239 0.11 -6.35 -15.59
C GLY A 239 0.98 -6.21 -16.84
N ARG A 240 2.05 -5.42 -16.76
CA ARG A 240 3.00 -5.20 -17.86
C ARG A 240 4.44 -5.26 -17.38
N GLY A 241 5.25 -6.12 -18.01
CA GLY A 241 6.70 -6.17 -17.89
C GLY A 241 7.37 -5.34 -18.98
N PHE A 242 8.36 -4.52 -18.63
CA PHE A 242 9.08 -3.65 -19.58
C PHE A 242 10.42 -3.19 -19.02
N HIS A 243 11.29 -2.69 -19.89
CA HIS A 243 12.47 -1.92 -19.43
C HIS A 243 12.05 -0.58 -18.87
N ASN A 244 12.39 -0.32 -17.61
CA ASN A 244 11.99 0.91 -16.92
C ASN A 244 12.47 2.18 -17.65
N GLY A 245 13.71 2.21 -18.12
CA GLY A 245 14.26 3.37 -18.85
C GLY A 245 13.42 3.73 -20.09
N LYS A 246 13.07 2.72 -20.90
CA LYS A 246 12.25 2.94 -22.11
C LYS A 246 10.84 3.42 -21.76
N PHE A 247 10.25 2.88 -20.70
CA PHE A 247 8.95 3.33 -20.19
C PHE A 247 8.99 4.80 -19.76
N VAL A 248 10.00 5.20 -18.97
CA VAL A 248 10.15 6.57 -18.50
C VAL A 248 10.42 7.54 -19.64
N ASP A 249 11.23 7.17 -20.64
CA ASP A 249 11.47 8.02 -21.80
C ASP A 249 10.19 8.27 -22.60
N ARG A 250 9.34 7.25 -22.78
CA ARG A 250 8.03 7.40 -23.41
C ARG A 250 7.10 8.32 -22.61
N LEU A 251 7.09 8.18 -21.28
CA LEU A 251 6.36 9.10 -20.41
C LEU A 251 6.85 10.54 -20.60
N ARG A 252 8.17 10.77 -20.51
CA ARG A 252 8.77 12.09 -20.68
C ARG A 252 8.46 12.68 -22.04
N ALA A 253 8.59 11.90 -23.12
CA ALA A 253 8.27 12.34 -24.48
C ALA A 253 6.82 12.81 -24.60
N LYS A 254 5.86 12.05 -24.05
CA LYS A 254 4.44 12.41 -24.09
C LYS A 254 4.10 13.59 -23.19
N VAL A 255 4.63 13.62 -21.97
CA VAL A 255 4.31 14.63 -20.96
C VAL A 255 4.96 15.97 -21.27
N PHE A 256 6.22 16.00 -21.69
CA PHE A 256 6.93 17.25 -21.98
C PHE A 256 6.55 17.86 -23.33
N ALA A 257 5.81 17.14 -24.17
CA ALA A 257 5.18 17.69 -25.37
C ALA A 257 3.85 18.42 -25.07
N HIS A 258 3.30 18.30 -23.86
CA HIS A 258 2.06 18.96 -23.48
C HIS A 258 2.30 20.48 -23.29
N GLU A 259 1.44 21.33 -23.87
CA GLU A 259 1.64 22.79 -23.92
C GLU A 259 1.79 23.47 -22.54
N ASN A 260 1.09 22.95 -21.53
CA ASN A 260 1.17 23.44 -20.14
C ASN A 260 2.36 22.90 -19.33
N VAL A 261 3.23 22.07 -19.90
CA VAL A 261 4.38 21.47 -19.19
C VAL A 261 5.67 22.03 -19.75
N THR A 262 6.50 22.60 -18.89
CA THR A 262 7.88 22.98 -19.21
C THR A 262 8.82 22.12 -18.39
N CYS A 263 9.84 21.55 -19.03
CA CYS A 263 10.89 20.77 -18.34
C CYS A 263 12.22 21.51 -18.39
N ILE A 264 12.90 21.58 -17.25
CA ILE A 264 14.29 22.03 -17.13
C ILE A 264 15.15 20.84 -16.73
N GLU A 265 16.15 20.54 -17.54
CA GLU A 265 17.19 19.58 -17.17
C GLU A 265 18.17 20.25 -16.19
N GLY A 266 18.09 19.86 -14.93
CA GLY A 266 18.83 20.47 -13.83
C GLY A 266 18.57 19.82 -12.48
N THR A 267 19.48 20.07 -11.53
CA THR A 267 19.39 19.57 -10.16
C THR A 267 18.84 20.66 -9.25
N VAL A 268 17.70 20.41 -8.61
CA VAL A 268 17.22 21.23 -7.50
C VAL A 268 18.09 20.95 -6.28
N THR A 269 18.63 22.01 -5.69
CA THR A 269 19.58 21.92 -4.56
C THR A 269 18.97 22.35 -3.23
N LYS A 270 17.93 23.19 -3.26
CA LYS A 270 17.31 23.74 -2.04
C LYS A 270 15.89 24.23 -2.29
N LEU A 271 15.04 24.15 -1.27
CA LEU A 271 13.73 24.82 -1.26
C LEU A 271 13.88 26.29 -0.86
N ILE A 272 13.15 27.17 -1.54
CA ILE A 272 13.03 28.57 -1.14
C ILE A 272 11.83 28.67 -0.19
N SER A 273 12.07 29.13 1.03
CA SER A 273 11.03 29.33 2.03
C SER A 273 11.13 30.68 2.72
N ASP A 274 10.01 31.19 3.21
CA ASP A 274 9.97 32.33 4.12
C ASP A 274 10.16 31.84 5.55
N THR A 275 11.25 32.26 6.19
CA THR A 275 11.63 31.82 7.55
C THR A 275 10.67 32.29 8.64
N LYS A 276 9.77 33.24 8.35
CA LYS A 276 8.77 33.71 9.32
C LYS A 276 7.45 32.95 9.23
N THR A 277 7.09 32.47 8.03
CA THR A 277 5.77 31.85 7.78
C THR A 277 5.86 30.35 7.51
N ASP A 278 7.07 29.78 7.40
CA ASP A 278 7.31 28.38 7.02
C ASP A 278 6.56 27.96 5.74
N ILE A 279 6.53 28.87 4.76
CA ILE A 279 5.89 28.66 3.47
C ILE A 279 6.96 28.45 2.39
N CYS A 280 6.81 27.39 1.60
CA CYS A 280 7.60 27.18 0.38
C CYS A 280 7.12 28.11 -0.74
N ARG A 281 8.07 28.77 -1.42
CA ARG A 281 7.83 29.72 -2.52
C ARG A 281 8.48 29.32 -3.83
N GLY A 282 9.24 28.23 -3.85
CA GLY A 282 9.98 27.81 -5.03
C GLY A 282 11.22 27.01 -4.70
N VAL A 283 12.16 27.01 -5.64
CA VAL A 283 13.37 26.18 -5.60
C VAL A 283 14.60 26.93 -6.09
N GLN A 284 15.75 26.59 -5.53
CA GLN A 284 17.07 26.88 -6.10
C GLN A 284 17.56 25.68 -6.89
N TYR A 285 18.06 25.91 -8.09
CA TYR A 285 18.53 24.83 -8.96
C TYR A 285 19.77 25.24 -9.74
N ARG A 286 20.47 24.23 -10.27
CA ARG A 286 21.50 24.41 -11.29
C ARG A 286 21.11 23.62 -12.52
N ARG A 287 21.14 24.24 -13.70
CA ARG A 287 20.96 23.53 -14.97
C ARG A 287 22.07 22.49 -15.14
N LYS A 288 21.79 21.43 -15.89
CA LYS A 288 22.81 20.46 -16.25
C LYS A 288 23.90 21.16 -17.06
N ALA A 289 25.14 20.99 -16.63
CA ALA A 289 26.29 21.54 -17.32
C ALA A 289 26.50 20.83 -18.67
N PRO A 290 26.91 21.55 -19.72
CA PRO A 290 27.21 20.93 -21.02
C PRO A 290 28.45 20.02 -20.97
N ALA A 291 29.35 20.25 -20.00
CA ALA A 291 30.53 19.43 -19.71
C ALA A 291 30.83 19.45 -18.20
N GLU A 292 31.56 18.45 -17.68
CA GLU A 292 31.83 18.29 -16.24
C GLU A 292 32.65 19.44 -15.61
N ASP A 293 33.44 20.14 -16.42
CA ASP A 293 34.30 21.26 -16.02
C ASP A 293 33.59 22.62 -16.01
N VAL A 294 32.34 22.67 -16.45
CA VAL A 294 31.54 23.91 -16.51
C VAL A 294 30.71 24.04 -15.24
N ASP A 295 31.00 25.05 -14.43
CA ASP A 295 30.15 25.42 -13.29
C ASP A 295 28.95 26.24 -13.76
N MET A 296 27.75 25.75 -13.48
CA MET A 296 26.50 26.42 -13.85
C MET A 296 26.03 27.31 -12.69
N PRO A 297 25.57 28.54 -12.98
CA PRO A 297 25.10 29.45 -11.94
C PRO A 297 23.89 28.85 -11.20
N VAL A 298 23.74 29.25 -9.94
CA VAL A 298 22.54 28.94 -9.16
C VAL A 298 21.41 29.85 -9.62
N GLU A 299 20.34 29.24 -10.15
CA GLU A 299 19.11 29.91 -10.58
C GLU A 299 17.99 29.67 -9.56
N GLN A 300 16.91 30.45 -9.67
CA GLN A 300 15.71 30.32 -8.85
C GLN A 300 14.49 30.20 -9.75
N ALA A 301 13.52 29.40 -9.32
CA ALA A 301 12.18 29.37 -9.91
C ALA A 301 11.14 29.40 -8.79
N LYS A 302 10.06 30.15 -9.01
CA LYS A 302 9.02 30.40 -8.03
C LYS A 302 7.69 29.83 -8.48
N ALA A 303 6.97 29.24 -7.53
CA ALA A 303 5.60 28.78 -7.73
C ALA A 303 4.83 28.75 -6.41
N PRO A 304 3.50 28.93 -6.45
CA PRO A 304 2.62 28.82 -5.28
C PRO A 304 2.64 27.43 -4.60
N LEU A 305 3.07 26.38 -5.30
CA LEU A 305 3.11 25.00 -4.82
C LEU A 305 4.35 24.28 -5.36
N VAL A 306 5.04 23.54 -4.49
CA VAL A 306 6.16 22.66 -4.85
C VAL A 306 5.82 21.22 -4.49
N ILE A 307 5.99 20.30 -5.44
CA ILE A 307 5.80 18.86 -5.26
C ILE A 307 7.13 18.14 -5.42
N VAL A 308 7.54 17.40 -4.39
CA VAL A 308 8.82 16.71 -4.31
C VAL A 308 8.65 15.22 -4.58
N CYS A 309 9.15 14.76 -5.73
CA CYS A 309 9.05 13.36 -6.18
C CYS A 309 10.35 12.82 -6.80
N ASP A 310 11.49 13.24 -6.26
CA ASP A 310 12.86 12.89 -6.70
C ASP A 310 13.33 11.47 -6.27
N GLY A 311 12.40 10.66 -5.75
CA GLY A 311 12.53 9.21 -5.65
C GLY A 311 13.37 8.70 -4.46
N LEU A 312 13.85 7.46 -4.59
CA LEU A 312 14.54 6.69 -3.55
C LEU A 312 15.67 7.47 -2.87
N TRP A 313 16.43 8.23 -3.67
CA TRP A 313 17.63 8.96 -3.26
C TRP A 313 17.38 10.45 -3.07
N SER A 314 16.14 10.83 -2.72
CA SER A 314 15.73 12.22 -2.55
C SER A 314 16.76 13.06 -1.79
N GLY A 315 17.26 14.10 -2.47
CA GLY A 315 18.27 15.01 -1.92
C GLY A 315 17.67 15.97 -0.91
N LEU A 316 16.39 16.28 -1.06
CA LEU A 316 15.64 17.22 -0.22
C LEU A 316 15.04 16.57 1.03
N ARG A 317 15.05 15.24 1.12
CA ARG A 317 14.42 14.50 2.24
C ARG A 317 14.89 14.99 3.61
N ARG A 318 16.17 15.30 3.77
CA ARG A 318 16.75 15.77 5.05
C ARG A 318 16.26 17.16 5.46
N GLU A 319 15.86 17.99 4.50
CA GLU A 319 15.25 19.30 4.79
C GLU A 319 13.77 19.17 5.15
N LEU A 320 13.12 18.09 4.70
CA LEU A 320 11.68 17.90 4.76
C LEU A 320 11.20 16.93 5.86
N SER A 321 12.09 16.05 6.34
CA SER A 321 11.79 15.05 7.37
C SER A 321 13.04 14.69 8.17
N THR A 322 12.84 14.38 9.46
CA THR A 322 13.86 13.83 10.35
C THR A 322 14.00 12.31 10.23
N ASP A 323 13.00 11.64 9.66
CA ASP A 323 13.00 10.19 9.51
C ASP A 323 13.98 9.74 8.42
N GLN A 324 14.54 8.55 8.57
CA GLN A 324 15.48 7.98 7.61
C GLN A 324 14.98 6.63 7.06
N PRO A 325 15.17 6.36 5.75
CA PRO A 325 14.87 5.05 5.18
C PRO A 325 15.69 3.93 5.84
N LYS A 326 15.01 2.86 6.23
CA LYS A 326 15.65 1.66 6.78
C LYS A 326 15.88 0.65 5.66
N GLN A 327 17.11 0.19 5.49
CA GLN A 327 17.40 -0.92 4.57
C GLN A 327 17.02 -2.26 5.24
N ILE A 328 16.24 -3.07 4.52
CA ILE A 328 15.74 -4.37 4.99
C ILE A 328 16.56 -5.52 4.37
N SER A 329 16.85 -5.41 3.08
CA SER A 329 17.64 -6.36 2.29
C SER A 329 18.20 -5.65 1.06
N SER A 330 18.72 -6.40 0.09
CA SER A 330 19.09 -5.87 -1.23
C SER A 330 18.63 -6.82 -2.33
N PHE A 331 18.17 -6.28 -3.45
CA PHE A 331 17.96 -7.08 -4.66
C PHE A 331 19.21 -7.09 -5.52
N ILE A 332 19.55 -8.29 -5.99
CA ILE A 332 20.58 -8.57 -6.98
C ILE A 332 19.90 -8.91 -8.29
N ALA A 333 20.12 -8.09 -9.31
CA ALA A 333 19.47 -8.19 -10.61
C ALA A 333 20.36 -8.92 -11.62
N ILE A 334 19.83 -10.01 -12.15
CA ILE A 334 20.40 -10.80 -13.24
C ILE A 334 19.47 -10.66 -14.46
N LEU A 335 20.05 -10.57 -15.65
CA LEU A 335 19.30 -10.46 -16.91
C LEU A 335 19.56 -11.70 -17.76
N MET A 336 18.60 -12.62 -17.80
CA MET A 336 18.67 -13.79 -18.68
C MET A 336 18.26 -13.39 -20.09
N LYS A 337 19.14 -13.66 -21.06
CA LYS A 337 18.85 -13.47 -22.49
C LYS A 337 18.44 -14.80 -23.09
N HIS A 338 17.44 -14.77 -23.95
CA HIS A 338 16.92 -15.94 -24.64
C HIS A 338 16.38 -15.57 -26.02
N PRO A 339 16.23 -16.52 -26.96
CA PRO A 339 15.59 -16.26 -28.23
C PRO A 339 14.16 -15.72 -28.05
N ALA A 340 13.71 -14.93 -29.03
CA ALA A 340 12.33 -14.46 -29.06
C ALA A 340 11.41 -15.69 -29.11
N MET A 341 10.37 -15.71 -28.27
CA MET A 341 9.45 -16.85 -28.15
C MET A 341 10.06 -18.13 -27.54
N GLU A 342 11.23 -18.05 -26.88
CA GLU A 342 11.86 -19.11 -26.09
C GLU A 342 12.13 -18.65 -24.64
N ALA A 343 11.10 -18.11 -23.98
CA ALA A 343 11.23 -17.64 -22.60
C ALA A 343 11.79 -18.73 -21.68
N SER A 344 12.90 -18.45 -21.01
CA SER A 344 13.56 -19.34 -20.05
C SER A 344 12.87 -19.29 -18.68
N VAL A 345 11.55 -19.48 -18.66
CA VAL A 345 10.71 -19.52 -17.46
C VAL A 345 9.68 -20.65 -17.55
N PRO A 346 9.25 -21.23 -16.41
CA PRO A 346 8.25 -22.31 -16.42
C PRO A 346 6.89 -21.90 -17.01
N PHE A 347 6.41 -20.68 -16.71
CA PHE A 347 5.08 -20.23 -17.11
C PHE A 347 5.13 -18.85 -17.78
N ARG A 348 4.97 -18.81 -19.11
CA ARG A 348 5.05 -17.57 -19.90
C ARG A 348 3.90 -16.62 -19.64
N GLY A 349 4.20 -15.32 -19.70
CA GLY A 349 3.20 -14.29 -19.45
C GLY A 349 2.78 -14.21 -17.98
N TYR A 350 3.56 -14.79 -17.06
CA TYR A 350 3.36 -14.67 -15.63
C TYR A 350 4.65 -14.21 -14.94
N GLY A 351 4.50 -13.48 -13.84
CA GLY A 351 5.59 -13.33 -12.88
C GLY A 351 5.77 -14.61 -12.07
N HIS A 352 6.95 -14.81 -11.49
CA HIS A 352 7.24 -15.97 -10.65
C HIS A 352 7.85 -15.50 -9.34
N VAL A 353 7.40 -16.08 -8.23
CA VAL A 353 8.03 -15.95 -6.91
C VAL A 353 8.49 -17.34 -6.50
N ILE A 354 9.79 -17.56 -6.47
CA ILE A 354 10.40 -18.81 -6.01
C ILE A 354 10.62 -18.68 -4.51
N LEU A 355 10.03 -19.58 -3.72
CA LEU A 355 10.21 -19.66 -2.27
C LEU A 355 11.55 -20.35 -1.95
N ALA A 356 12.65 -19.68 -2.32
CA ALA A 356 14.01 -20.10 -2.04
C ALA A 356 14.42 -19.79 -0.59
N GLU A 357 15.59 -20.30 -0.19
CA GLU A 357 16.20 -20.11 1.12
C GLU A 357 17.54 -19.36 0.99
N PRO A 358 17.83 -18.40 1.88
CA PRO A 358 16.99 -17.93 3.00
C PRO A 358 15.86 -16.97 2.58
N SER A 359 15.84 -16.50 1.34
CA SER A 359 15.02 -15.39 0.85
C SER A 359 14.44 -15.67 -0.54
N PRO A 360 13.31 -15.03 -0.91
CA PRO A 360 12.63 -15.31 -2.18
C PRO A 360 13.39 -14.79 -3.41
N ILE A 361 13.16 -15.43 -4.55
CA ILE A 361 13.64 -14.97 -5.88
C ILE A 361 12.44 -14.59 -6.73
N VAL A 362 12.51 -13.45 -7.41
CA VAL A 362 11.46 -12.98 -8.30
C VAL A 362 11.91 -13.05 -9.76
N VAL A 363 11.09 -13.61 -10.64
CA VAL A 363 11.40 -13.78 -12.07
C VAL A 363 10.25 -13.29 -12.94
N TYR A 364 10.52 -12.40 -13.89
CA TYR A 364 9.50 -11.93 -14.84
C TYR A 364 10.13 -11.49 -16.16
N GLN A 365 9.39 -11.65 -17.25
CA GLN A 365 9.81 -11.21 -18.57
C GLN A 365 9.63 -9.69 -18.71
N ILE A 366 10.60 -9.02 -19.32
CA ILE A 366 10.57 -7.56 -19.55
C ILE A 366 10.64 -7.20 -21.04
N SER A 367 11.04 -8.14 -21.88
CA SER A 367 11.01 -8.04 -23.34
C SER A 367 10.84 -9.43 -23.96
N PRO A 368 10.62 -9.55 -25.29
CA PRO A 368 10.50 -10.85 -25.95
C PRO A 368 11.76 -11.72 -25.84
N THR A 369 12.91 -11.12 -25.53
CA THR A 369 14.23 -11.75 -25.49
C THR A 369 14.91 -11.71 -24.13
N GLU A 370 14.31 -11.03 -23.14
CA GLU A 370 14.93 -10.81 -21.84
C GLU A 370 13.99 -11.09 -20.67
N THR A 371 14.52 -11.83 -19.70
CA THR A 371 13.88 -12.15 -18.43
C THR A 371 14.71 -11.62 -17.28
N ARG A 372 14.08 -10.82 -16.42
CA ARG A 372 14.69 -10.32 -15.18
C ARG A 372 14.58 -11.38 -14.09
N VAL A 373 15.69 -11.57 -13.37
CA VAL A 373 15.74 -12.32 -12.11
C VAL A 373 16.20 -11.35 -11.01
N LEU A 374 15.45 -11.27 -9.91
CA LEU A 374 15.80 -10.52 -8.71
C LEU A 374 15.97 -11.50 -7.56
N VAL A 375 17.22 -11.65 -7.11
CA VAL A 375 17.58 -12.45 -5.94
C VAL A 375 17.62 -11.52 -4.74
N ASP A 376 16.77 -11.77 -3.74
CA ASP A 376 16.83 -11.03 -2.48
C ASP A 376 17.99 -11.56 -1.63
N VAL A 377 18.81 -10.65 -1.12
CA VAL A 377 19.90 -10.98 -0.19
C VAL A 377 19.65 -10.23 1.13
N PRO A 378 19.31 -10.94 2.22
CA PRO A 378 19.18 -10.33 3.54
C PRO A 378 20.56 -9.91 4.05
N GLY A 379 20.63 -8.74 4.69
CA GLY A 379 21.87 -8.24 5.27
C GLY A 379 22.89 -7.74 4.23
N LYS A 380 24.16 -8.07 4.45
CA LYS A 380 25.28 -7.57 3.63
C LYS A 380 25.39 -8.37 2.33
N VAL A 381 25.32 -7.67 1.20
CA VAL A 381 25.55 -8.27 -0.13
C VAL A 381 26.99 -8.81 -0.20
N PRO A 382 27.18 -10.08 -0.64
CA PRO A 382 28.50 -10.63 -0.91
C PRO A 382 29.29 -9.74 -1.89
N SER A 383 30.60 -9.68 -1.72
CA SER A 383 31.41 -8.77 -2.55
C SER A 383 31.48 -9.25 -3.99
N GLN A 384 31.29 -8.32 -4.93
CA GLN A 384 31.44 -8.59 -6.36
C GLN A 384 32.92 -8.61 -6.78
N SER A 385 33.77 -7.79 -6.15
CA SER A 385 35.16 -7.60 -6.56
C SER A 385 36.07 -8.80 -6.29
N ASN A 386 35.72 -9.66 -5.32
CA ASN A 386 36.46 -10.87 -4.98
C ASN A 386 35.77 -12.16 -5.49
N GLY A 387 34.68 -12.04 -6.23
CA GLY A 387 33.92 -13.18 -6.77
C GLY A 387 32.96 -13.86 -5.79
N ASP A 388 32.85 -13.42 -4.54
CA ASP A 388 31.96 -14.04 -3.54
C ASP A 388 30.49 -13.99 -3.97
N LEU A 389 30.07 -12.89 -4.62
CA LEU A 389 28.71 -12.77 -5.15
C LEU A 389 28.43 -13.80 -6.24
N THR A 390 29.34 -13.95 -7.20
CA THR A 390 29.21 -14.96 -8.26
C THR A 390 29.16 -16.36 -7.67
N LYS A 391 30.04 -16.65 -6.71
CA LYS A 391 30.05 -17.93 -6.00
C LYS A 391 28.72 -18.18 -5.27
N HIS A 392 28.20 -17.19 -4.55
CA HIS A 392 26.90 -17.28 -3.89
C HIS A 392 25.76 -17.56 -4.89
N LEU A 393 25.73 -16.85 -6.02
CA LEU A 393 24.73 -17.04 -7.05
C LEU A 393 24.80 -18.45 -7.68
N LEU A 394 25.99 -18.99 -7.92
CA LEU A 394 26.15 -20.31 -8.54
C LEU A 394 25.97 -21.48 -7.55
N GLU A 395 26.46 -21.35 -6.32
CA GLU A 395 26.46 -22.47 -5.35
C GLU A 395 25.22 -22.51 -4.47
N VAL A 396 24.62 -21.35 -4.16
CA VAL A 396 23.47 -21.25 -3.25
C VAL A 396 22.17 -21.01 -4.01
N VAL A 397 22.18 -20.10 -4.99
CA VAL A 397 20.96 -19.65 -5.67
C VAL A 397 20.61 -20.55 -6.86
N ALA A 398 21.57 -20.84 -7.76
CA ALA A 398 21.32 -21.63 -8.96
C ALA A 398 20.65 -22.99 -8.67
N PRO A 399 21.06 -23.79 -7.67
CA PRO A 399 20.43 -25.08 -7.39
C PRO A 399 18.95 -25.00 -6.97
N GLN A 400 18.47 -23.80 -6.61
CA GLN A 400 17.08 -23.54 -6.23
C GLN A 400 16.25 -22.95 -7.38
N MET A 401 16.87 -22.66 -8.53
CA MET A 401 16.16 -22.17 -9.72
C MET A 401 15.39 -23.32 -10.39
N PRO A 402 14.20 -23.05 -10.98
CA PRO A 402 13.46 -24.03 -11.75
C PRO A 402 14.27 -24.57 -12.93
N GLU A 403 14.01 -25.81 -13.34
CA GLU A 403 14.75 -26.47 -14.43
C GLU A 403 14.76 -25.63 -15.72
N ALA A 404 13.59 -25.06 -16.08
CA ALA A 404 13.41 -24.22 -17.27
C ALA A 404 14.25 -22.92 -17.26
N SER A 405 14.66 -22.44 -16.08
CA SER A 405 15.45 -21.21 -15.92
C SER A 405 16.91 -21.47 -15.56
N HIS A 406 17.26 -22.68 -15.13
CA HIS A 406 18.53 -23.01 -14.51
C HIS A 406 19.75 -22.72 -15.41
N ALA A 407 19.73 -23.23 -16.65
CA ALA A 407 20.85 -23.05 -17.59
C ALA A 407 21.05 -21.57 -17.97
N ALA A 408 19.96 -20.89 -18.32
CA ALA A 408 19.97 -19.46 -18.68
C ALA A 408 20.43 -18.58 -17.50
N PHE A 409 20.07 -18.95 -16.28
CA PHE A 409 20.52 -18.25 -15.06
C PHE A 409 22.03 -18.38 -14.88
N ILE A 410 22.58 -19.60 -14.95
CA ILE A 410 24.04 -19.83 -14.83
C ILE A 410 24.79 -19.06 -15.91
N GLN A 411 24.31 -19.11 -17.16
CA GLN A 411 24.91 -18.37 -18.26
C GLN A 411 24.91 -16.86 -17.98
N ALA A 412 23.77 -16.30 -17.58
CA ALA A 412 23.64 -14.87 -17.29
C ALA A 412 24.52 -14.40 -16.12
N VAL A 413 24.71 -15.24 -15.09
CA VAL A 413 25.61 -14.96 -13.96
C VAL A 413 27.08 -14.93 -14.41
N ASN A 414 27.47 -15.80 -15.36
CA ASN A 414 28.85 -15.85 -15.86
C ASN A 414 29.16 -14.73 -16.86
N GLU A 415 28.19 -14.31 -17.67
CA GLU A 415 28.39 -13.34 -18.76
C GLU A 415 28.19 -11.87 -18.35
N GLY A 416 27.22 -11.60 -17.47
CA GLY A 416 26.66 -10.26 -17.33
C GLY A 416 27.18 -9.47 -16.13
N PRO A 417 27.13 -8.12 -16.18
CA PRO A 417 27.26 -7.34 -14.96
C PRO A 417 26.03 -7.56 -14.10
N VAL A 418 26.24 -8.02 -12.88
CA VAL A 418 25.20 -8.11 -11.86
C VAL A 418 25.04 -6.74 -11.20
N LYS A 419 23.80 -6.22 -11.15
CA LYS A 419 23.48 -4.94 -10.49
C LYS A 419 22.84 -5.19 -9.13
N SER A 420 23.03 -4.28 -8.18
CA SER A 420 22.38 -4.35 -6.86
C SER A 420 21.62 -3.07 -6.52
N MET A 421 20.55 -3.20 -5.74
CA MET A 421 19.79 -2.07 -5.19
C MET A 421 19.33 -2.38 -3.77
N PRO A 422 19.47 -1.46 -2.80
CA PRO A 422 18.96 -1.66 -1.46
C PRO A 422 17.43 -1.64 -1.45
N ASN A 423 16.83 -2.62 -0.76
CA ASN A 423 15.41 -2.68 -0.51
C ASN A 423 15.13 -1.90 0.77
N ARG A 424 14.46 -0.76 0.66
CA ARG A 424 14.21 0.16 1.76
C ARG A 424 12.74 0.20 2.15
N GLU A 425 12.54 0.36 3.45
CA GLU A 425 11.27 0.68 4.05
C GLU A 425 11.33 2.11 4.58
N PHE A 426 10.34 2.93 4.21
CA PHE A 426 10.31 4.32 4.62
C PHE A 426 8.87 4.85 4.57
N MET A 427 8.45 5.53 5.63
CA MET A 427 7.25 6.33 5.64
C MET A 427 7.45 7.42 6.67
N THR A 428 7.07 8.63 6.33
CA THR A 428 7.14 9.79 7.21
C THR A 428 5.86 10.61 7.09
N THR A 429 5.65 11.57 7.98
CA THR A 429 4.58 12.55 7.83
C THR A 429 4.91 13.53 6.70
N GLN A 430 3.90 14.13 6.08
CA GLN A 430 4.16 15.21 5.13
C GLN A 430 4.88 16.39 5.84
N PRO A 431 5.71 17.17 5.13
CA PRO A 431 6.52 18.21 5.75
C PRO A 431 5.68 19.27 6.45
N SER A 432 6.16 19.85 7.56
CA SER A 432 5.49 21.00 8.18
C SER A 432 5.51 22.24 7.28
N LEU A 433 6.51 22.33 6.40
CA LEU A 433 6.65 23.38 5.40
C LEU A 433 5.40 23.47 4.53
N GLY A 434 4.67 24.57 4.66
CA GLY A 434 3.45 24.85 3.90
C GLY A 434 3.74 24.95 2.41
N ARG A 435 2.75 24.58 1.58
CA ARG A 435 2.85 24.61 0.11
C ARG A 435 3.97 23.74 -0.47
N CYS A 436 4.44 22.77 0.30
CA CYS A 436 5.33 21.70 -0.14
C CYS A 436 4.66 20.35 0.13
N ILE A 437 4.66 19.45 -0.86
CA ILE A 437 4.08 18.11 -0.75
C ILE A 437 5.08 17.09 -1.29
N MET A 438 5.33 16.01 -0.56
CA MET A 438 6.16 14.90 -1.02
C MET A 438 5.29 13.75 -1.56
N ILE A 439 5.66 13.15 -2.71
CA ILE A 439 4.95 11.97 -3.24
C ILE A 439 5.92 10.95 -3.86
N GLY A 440 5.47 9.70 -3.97
CA GLY A 440 6.31 8.59 -4.45
C GLY A 440 7.39 8.20 -3.44
N ASP A 441 8.48 7.60 -3.92
CA ASP A 441 9.54 7.07 -3.06
C ASP A 441 10.36 8.16 -2.33
N SER A 442 10.18 9.46 -2.66
CA SER A 442 10.72 10.53 -1.83
C SER A 442 10.09 10.50 -0.43
N TRP A 443 8.79 10.19 -0.36
CA TRP A 443 7.93 10.20 0.82
C TRP A 443 7.69 8.83 1.45
N ASN A 444 7.42 7.81 0.63
CA ASN A 444 6.96 6.52 1.12
C ASN A 444 7.46 5.35 0.25
N MET A 445 8.29 4.51 0.85
CA MET A 445 8.88 3.29 0.29
C MET A 445 8.38 2.05 1.02
N ARG A 446 8.36 0.93 0.30
CA ARG A 446 8.04 -0.39 0.81
C ARG A 446 8.95 -1.43 0.16
N HIS A 447 9.03 -2.62 0.72
CA HIS A 447 9.79 -3.70 0.12
C HIS A 447 9.32 -3.98 -1.34
N PRO A 448 10.22 -4.08 -2.34
CA PRO A 448 9.85 -4.21 -3.74
C PRO A 448 9.33 -5.59 -4.17
N LEU A 449 9.30 -6.58 -3.26
CA LEU A 449 8.82 -7.95 -3.51
C LEU A 449 7.47 -8.01 -4.24
N THR A 450 6.55 -7.11 -3.92
CA THR A 450 5.20 -7.09 -4.50
C THR A 450 5.09 -6.22 -5.74
N GLY A 451 6.14 -5.52 -6.17
CA GLY A 451 6.08 -4.59 -7.32
C GLY A 451 5.08 -3.44 -7.16
N GLY A 452 4.66 -3.11 -5.94
CA GLY A 452 3.56 -2.15 -5.70
C GLY A 452 3.95 -0.67 -5.71
N GLY A 453 5.25 -0.34 -5.73
CA GLY A 453 5.74 1.05 -5.60
C GLY A 453 5.21 2.00 -6.67
N MET A 454 5.29 1.60 -7.95
CA MET A 454 4.75 2.41 -9.06
C MET A 454 3.23 2.58 -8.95
N SER A 455 2.50 1.53 -8.57
CA SER A 455 1.05 1.59 -8.41
C SER A 455 0.63 2.59 -7.33
N VAL A 456 1.32 2.62 -6.19
CA VAL A 456 1.06 3.63 -5.16
C VAL A 456 1.39 5.02 -5.69
N ALA A 457 2.54 5.19 -6.33
CA ALA A 457 2.97 6.52 -6.77
C ALA A 457 2.06 7.10 -7.87
N LEU A 458 1.62 6.28 -8.82
CA LEU A 458 0.68 6.66 -9.87
C LEU A 458 -0.71 6.96 -9.30
N ARG A 459 -1.21 6.13 -8.37
CA ARG A 459 -2.49 6.40 -7.69
C ARG A 459 -2.43 7.65 -6.81
N ASP A 460 -1.29 7.88 -6.14
CA ASP A 460 -1.05 9.10 -5.37
C ASP A 460 -1.08 10.32 -6.30
N ALA A 461 -0.43 10.25 -7.47
CA ALA A 461 -0.46 11.33 -8.47
C ALA A 461 -1.87 11.61 -9.00
N VAL A 462 -2.64 10.58 -9.35
CA VAL A 462 -4.05 10.72 -9.78
C VAL A 462 -4.86 11.40 -8.69
N LEU A 463 -4.89 10.83 -7.48
CA LEU A 463 -5.69 11.36 -6.36
C LEU A 463 -5.30 12.80 -6.01
N LEU A 464 -4.00 13.08 -5.91
CA LEU A 464 -3.53 14.43 -5.57
C LEU A 464 -3.86 15.43 -6.68
N SER A 465 -3.70 15.04 -7.95
CA SER A 465 -4.02 15.92 -9.07
C SER A 465 -5.53 16.23 -9.15
N ASP A 466 -6.40 15.25 -8.88
CA ASP A 466 -7.86 15.45 -8.85
C ASP A 466 -8.28 16.41 -7.73
N LEU A 467 -7.63 16.29 -6.56
CA LEU A 467 -7.88 17.17 -5.42
C LEU A 467 -7.38 18.60 -5.69
N LEU A 468 -6.20 18.75 -6.30
CA LEU A 468 -5.57 20.04 -6.55
C LEU A 468 -6.13 20.78 -7.76
N GLY A 469 -6.64 20.10 -8.79
CA GLY A 469 -7.03 20.79 -10.02
C GLY A 469 -8.22 21.73 -9.86
N LYS A 470 -9.05 21.54 -8.81
CA LYS A 470 -10.14 22.44 -8.43
C LYS A 470 -9.72 23.56 -7.46
N VAL A 471 -8.47 23.56 -7.02
CA VAL A 471 -7.96 24.49 -6.01
C VAL A 471 -7.35 25.71 -6.69
N ASP A 472 -7.71 26.90 -6.21
CA ASP A 472 -6.97 28.13 -6.48
C ASP A 472 -5.73 28.14 -5.59
N PHE A 473 -4.55 28.15 -6.20
CA PHE A 473 -3.31 28.11 -5.45
C PHE A 473 -2.98 29.44 -4.75
N VAL A 474 -3.76 30.50 -4.91
CA VAL A 474 -3.69 31.68 -4.04
C VAL A 474 -4.17 31.35 -2.62
N ASP A 475 -5.08 30.37 -2.48
CA ASP A 475 -5.67 29.98 -1.20
C ASP A 475 -4.82 28.89 -0.51
N ALA A 476 -4.08 29.32 0.53
CA ALA A 476 -3.22 28.43 1.30
C ALA A 476 -4.02 27.36 2.08
N ASP A 477 -5.19 27.74 2.60
CA ASP A 477 -6.07 26.84 3.36
C ASP A 477 -6.66 25.78 2.43
N ALA A 478 -7.02 26.14 1.20
CA ALA A 478 -7.51 25.18 0.21
C ALA A 478 -6.44 24.15 -0.19
N ILE A 479 -5.17 24.57 -0.37
CA ILE A 479 -4.06 23.62 -0.61
C ILE A 479 -3.86 22.72 0.59
N ALA A 480 -3.84 23.27 1.81
CA ALA A 480 -3.69 22.49 3.04
C ALA A 480 -4.82 21.48 3.22
N GLN A 481 -6.05 21.87 2.92
CA GLN A 481 -7.22 20.99 2.96
C GLN A 481 -7.12 19.88 1.90
N ALA A 482 -6.72 20.20 0.67
CA ALA A 482 -6.49 19.20 -0.37
C ALA A 482 -5.40 18.20 0.02
N ARG A 483 -4.29 18.69 0.59
CA ARG A 483 -3.22 17.84 1.14
C ARG A 483 -3.74 16.95 2.28
N HIS A 484 -4.49 17.49 3.23
CA HIS A 484 -5.04 16.70 4.33
C HIS A 484 -5.98 15.60 3.82
N THR A 485 -6.90 15.95 2.91
CA THR A 485 -7.79 14.97 2.28
C THR A 485 -7.02 13.92 1.48
N PHE A 486 -5.93 14.30 0.81
CA PHE A 486 -5.01 13.37 0.15
C PHE A 486 -4.39 12.39 1.15
N GLU A 487 -3.81 12.89 2.25
CA GLU A 487 -3.20 12.08 3.32
C GLU A 487 -4.20 11.08 3.91
N GLU A 488 -5.43 11.49 4.18
CA GLU A 488 -6.46 10.59 4.72
C GLU A 488 -6.95 9.56 3.71
N THR A 489 -7.14 9.97 2.45
CA THR A 489 -7.78 9.12 1.43
C THR A 489 -6.81 8.08 0.90
N ARG A 490 -5.54 8.46 0.68
CA ARG A 490 -4.53 7.57 0.09
C ARG A 490 -4.24 6.34 0.93
N VAL A 491 -4.44 6.46 2.25
CA VAL A 491 -4.22 5.39 3.23
C VAL A 491 -4.91 4.10 2.80
N ASN A 492 -6.08 4.19 2.14
CA ASN A 492 -6.79 3.04 1.60
C ASN A 492 -5.94 2.18 0.65
N HIS A 493 -5.25 2.78 -0.32
CA HIS A 493 -4.40 2.02 -1.27
C HIS A 493 -2.95 1.89 -0.79
N SER A 494 -2.38 2.93 -0.16
CA SER A 494 -0.97 2.91 0.24
C SER A 494 -0.70 1.91 1.36
N SER A 495 -1.51 1.93 2.42
CA SER A 495 -1.28 1.06 3.58
C SER A 495 -1.45 -0.41 3.23
N THR A 496 -2.44 -0.74 2.40
CA THR A 496 -2.67 -2.12 1.93
C THR A 496 -1.42 -2.68 1.25
N ILE A 497 -0.80 -1.90 0.36
CA ILE A 497 0.40 -2.31 -0.36
C ILE A 497 1.64 -2.31 0.55
N ASN A 498 1.76 -1.32 1.43
CA ASN A 498 2.88 -1.22 2.39
C ASN A 498 2.91 -2.41 3.35
N ILE A 499 1.78 -2.67 4.00
CA ILE A 499 1.64 -3.77 4.96
C ILE A 499 1.85 -5.09 4.24
N LEU A 500 1.21 -5.30 3.07
CA LEU A 500 1.34 -6.55 2.32
C LEU A 500 2.80 -6.81 1.93
N ALA A 501 3.48 -5.81 1.37
CA ALA A 501 4.85 -5.95 0.89
C ALA A 501 5.81 -6.37 2.00
N ASN A 502 5.76 -5.67 3.13
CA ASN A 502 6.66 -5.93 4.25
C ASN A 502 6.27 -7.21 5.00
N ALA A 503 4.97 -7.46 5.21
CA ALA A 503 4.52 -8.68 5.87
C ALA A 503 4.85 -9.93 5.06
N LEU A 504 4.58 -9.91 3.75
CA LEU A 504 4.85 -11.05 2.87
C LEU A 504 6.34 -11.34 2.76
N TYR A 505 7.18 -10.29 2.69
CA TYR A 505 8.62 -10.46 2.75
C TYR A 505 9.06 -11.17 4.04
N HIS A 506 8.58 -10.73 5.20
CA HIS A 506 8.92 -11.37 6.47
C HIS A 506 8.37 -12.79 6.63
N VAL A 507 7.27 -13.13 5.94
CA VAL A 507 6.75 -14.51 5.89
C VAL A 507 7.61 -15.39 4.98
N PHE A 508 8.08 -14.87 3.84
CA PHE A 508 8.84 -15.66 2.86
C PHE A 508 10.33 -15.75 3.15
N ALA A 509 10.91 -14.74 3.80
CA ALA A 509 12.32 -14.72 4.19
C ALA A 509 12.52 -15.29 5.61
N ILE A 510 13.55 -16.12 5.75
CA ILE A 510 13.98 -16.72 7.01
C ILE A 510 15.46 -16.36 7.19
N PRO A 511 15.77 -15.22 7.81
CA PRO A 511 17.15 -14.77 7.95
C PRO A 511 17.97 -15.67 8.88
N ASP A 512 19.29 -15.71 8.65
CA ASP A 512 20.22 -16.47 9.48
C ASP A 512 20.20 -15.99 10.94
N GLY A 513 20.31 -16.94 11.88
CA GLY A 513 20.30 -16.65 13.32
C GLY A 513 18.91 -16.32 13.91
N TYR A 514 17.83 -16.56 13.17
CA TYR A 514 16.47 -16.41 13.69
C TYR A 514 16.15 -17.45 14.77
N SER A 515 15.56 -17.04 15.90
CA SER A 515 15.36 -17.94 17.06
C SER A 515 14.21 -18.92 16.91
N ASN A 516 13.18 -18.59 16.12
CA ASN A 516 11.95 -19.38 15.96
C ASN A 516 11.77 -19.88 14.51
N VAL A 517 12.83 -20.47 13.93
CA VAL A 517 12.85 -20.93 12.52
C VAL A 517 11.63 -21.80 12.19
N ALA A 518 11.36 -22.83 12.99
CA ALA A 518 10.25 -23.77 12.74
C ALA A 518 8.87 -23.08 12.67
N ALA A 519 8.62 -22.08 13.53
CA ALA A 519 7.34 -21.36 13.52
C ALA A 519 7.21 -20.47 12.28
N ARG A 520 8.32 -19.86 11.83
CA ARG A 520 8.36 -19.08 10.59
C ARG A 520 8.19 -19.98 9.36
N GLU A 521 8.85 -21.13 9.33
CA GLU A 521 8.70 -22.13 8.26
C GLU A 521 7.26 -22.62 8.14
N ASP A 522 6.59 -22.92 9.25
CA ASP A 522 5.19 -23.34 9.25
C ASP A 522 4.25 -22.22 8.81
N LEU A 523 4.54 -20.96 9.15
CA LEU A 523 3.78 -19.81 8.66
C LEU A 523 3.96 -19.64 7.15
N ARG A 524 5.20 -19.75 6.64
CA ARG A 524 5.53 -19.72 5.19
C ARG A 524 4.80 -20.83 4.45
N GLU A 525 4.89 -22.05 4.96
CA GLU A 525 4.24 -23.22 4.36
C GLU A 525 2.71 -23.10 4.41
N SER A 526 2.15 -22.54 5.47
CA SER A 526 0.71 -22.34 5.60
C SER A 526 0.19 -21.24 4.69
N CYS A 527 0.97 -20.19 4.46
CA CYS A 527 0.66 -19.20 3.44
C CYS A 527 0.59 -19.84 2.04
N TYR A 528 1.58 -20.66 1.68
CA TYR A 528 1.60 -21.37 0.40
C TYR A 528 0.39 -22.31 0.24
N GLN A 529 0.13 -23.17 1.22
CA GLN A 529 -0.99 -24.12 1.17
C GLN A 529 -2.36 -23.40 1.20
N TYR A 530 -2.48 -22.28 1.92
CA TYR A 530 -3.68 -21.45 1.92
C TYR A 530 -4.00 -20.92 0.52
N LEU A 531 -3.00 -20.38 -0.19
CA LEU A 531 -3.18 -19.90 -1.57
C LEU A 531 -3.58 -21.05 -2.51
N LYS A 532 -3.04 -22.26 -2.29
CA LYS A 532 -3.34 -23.46 -3.07
C LYS A 532 -4.80 -23.92 -2.96
N LEU A 533 -5.53 -23.52 -1.92
CA LEU A 533 -6.97 -23.81 -1.78
C LEU A 533 -7.83 -23.13 -2.87
N GLY A 534 -7.29 -22.16 -3.60
CA GLY A 534 -8.03 -21.52 -4.69
C GLY A 534 -9.17 -20.61 -4.20
N GLY A 535 -10.07 -20.22 -5.10
CA GLY A 535 -11.24 -19.41 -4.75
C GLY A 535 -10.89 -18.10 -4.03
N MET A 536 -11.58 -17.81 -2.93
CA MET A 536 -11.34 -16.61 -2.11
C MET A 536 -9.92 -16.57 -1.51
N PHE A 537 -9.34 -17.75 -1.23
CA PHE A 537 -8.06 -17.88 -0.53
C PHE A 537 -6.87 -17.42 -1.40
N SER A 538 -7.02 -17.43 -2.72
CA SER A 538 -6.05 -16.84 -3.68
C SER A 538 -6.53 -15.52 -4.27
N SER A 539 -7.81 -15.42 -4.63
CA SER A 539 -8.34 -14.24 -5.35
C SER A 539 -8.36 -12.99 -4.48
N GLY A 540 -8.68 -13.12 -3.18
CA GLY A 540 -8.67 -12.01 -2.23
C GLY A 540 -7.27 -11.43 -2.02
N PRO A 541 -6.26 -12.24 -1.61
CA PRO A 541 -4.88 -11.78 -1.48
C PRO A 541 -4.31 -11.18 -2.78
N LEU A 542 -4.64 -11.78 -3.93
CA LEU A 542 -4.19 -11.26 -5.21
C LEU A 542 -4.81 -9.89 -5.54
N GLY A 543 -6.06 -9.63 -5.16
CA GLY A 543 -6.69 -8.31 -5.25
C GLY A 543 -5.91 -7.22 -4.51
N LEU A 544 -5.33 -7.56 -3.36
CA LEU A 544 -4.45 -6.67 -2.59
C LEU A 544 -3.11 -6.45 -3.31
N LEU A 545 -2.48 -7.54 -3.78
CA LEU A 545 -1.19 -7.53 -4.47
C LEU A 545 -1.23 -6.67 -5.74
N CYS A 546 -2.31 -6.79 -6.53
CA CYS A 546 -2.47 -6.09 -7.80
C CYS A 546 -2.96 -4.64 -7.68
N ALA A 547 -3.07 -4.11 -6.44
CA ALA A 547 -3.51 -2.75 -6.14
C ALA A 547 -4.95 -2.43 -6.59
N LEU A 548 -5.82 -3.43 -6.69
CA LEU A 548 -7.25 -3.26 -7.04
C LEU A 548 -8.19 -3.32 -5.84
N THR A 549 -7.73 -3.85 -4.70
CA THR A 549 -8.48 -3.91 -3.43
C THR A 549 -7.84 -2.98 -2.40
N PRO A 550 -8.16 -1.67 -2.38
CA PRO A 550 -7.59 -0.71 -1.43
C PRO A 550 -8.32 -0.78 -0.07
N LYS A 551 -8.28 -1.95 0.58
CA LYS A 551 -9.03 -2.24 1.81
C LYS A 551 -8.13 -2.92 2.86
N PRO A 552 -7.56 -2.17 3.82
CA PRO A 552 -6.68 -2.72 4.85
C PRO A 552 -7.31 -3.80 5.72
N PHE A 553 -8.62 -3.71 5.97
CA PHE A 553 -9.36 -4.75 6.70
C PHE A 553 -9.38 -6.11 5.96
N VAL A 554 -9.44 -6.10 4.61
CA VAL A 554 -9.38 -7.33 3.81
C VAL A 554 -8.01 -7.98 3.94
N LEU A 555 -6.94 -7.18 3.95
CA LEU A 555 -5.60 -7.65 4.24
C LEU A 555 -5.52 -8.31 5.61
N ALA A 556 -5.97 -7.63 6.67
CA ALA A 556 -5.96 -8.18 8.01
C ALA A 556 -6.76 -9.49 8.08
N THR A 557 -7.94 -9.54 7.44
CA THR A 557 -8.78 -10.74 7.38
C THR A 557 -8.03 -11.92 6.77
N HIS A 558 -7.46 -11.77 5.57
CA HIS A 558 -6.70 -12.86 4.94
C HIS A 558 -5.45 -13.25 5.73
N PHE A 559 -4.75 -12.29 6.34
CA PHE A 559 -3.58 -12.57 7.17
C PHE A 559 -3.93 -13.46 8.36
N PHE A 560 -4.99 -13.13 9.11
CA PHE A 560 -5.43 -13.97 10.23
C PHE A 560 -6.08 -15.28 9.79
N MET A 561 -6.69 -15.34 8.59
CA MET A 561 -7.12 -16.63 8.02
C MET A 561 -5.93 -17.54 7.72
N VAL A 562 -4.80 -17.02 7.22
CA VAL A 562 -3.56 -17.78 7.06
C VAL A 562 -3.03 -18.25 8.41
N ALA A 563 -3.01 -17.38 9.43
CA ALA A 563 -2.56 -17.75 10.78
C ALA A 563 -3.46 -18.82 11.42
N GLY A 564 -4.79 -18.71 11.28
CA GLY A 564 -5.74 -19.72 11.73
C GLY A 564 -5.61 -21.04 10.96
N TYR A 565 -5.35 -20.98 9.66
CA TYR A 565 -5.04 -22.16 8.87
C TYR A 565 -3.74 -22.83 9.33
N ALA A 566 -2.70 -22.06 9.62
CA ALA A 566 -1.46 -22.57 10.22
C ALA A 566 -1.71 -23.27 11.56
N ALA A 567 -2.51 -22.65 12.43
CA ALA A 567 -2.91 -23.24 13.70
C ALA A 567 -3.62 -24.58 13.52
N SER A 568 -4.57 -24.67 12.58
CA SER A 568 -5.29 -25.92 12.29
C SER A 568 -4.34 -27.04 11.86
N ARG A 569 -3.31 -26.72 11.05
CA ARG A 569 -2.30 -27.66 10.59
C ARG A 569 -1.36 -28.12 11.70
N VAL A 570 -0.94 -27.20 12.56
CA VAL A 570 -0.03 -27.49 13.69
C VAL A 570 -0.73 -28.32 14.77
N LEU A 571 -2.02 -28.08 15.02
CA LEU A 571 -2.79 -28.79 16.04
C LEU A 571 -3.31 -30.16 15.57
N GLY A 572 -3.46 -30.37 14.26
CA GLY A 572 -3.99 -31.62 13.71
C GLY A 572 -3.00 -32.80 13.75
N PRO A 573 -3.45 -34.06 13.93
CA PRO A 573 -4.82 -34.47 14.24
C PRO A 573 -5.21 -34.30 15.72
N VAL A 574 -4.24 -34.26 16.65
CA VAL A 574 -4.49 -34.13 18.09
C VAL A 574 -3.62 -33.00 18.69
N PRO A 575 -4.22 -32.10 19.50
CA PRO A 575 -3.52 -30.97 20.11
C PRO A 575 -2.73 -31.42 21.36
N THR A 576 -1.50 -31.89 21.16
CA THR A 576 -0.59 -32.20 22.29
C THR A 576 -0.02 -30.92 22.92
N PRO A 577 0.47 -30.94 24.18
CA PRO A 577 1.07 -29.76 24.81
C PRO A 577 2.19 -29.11 23.99
N GLY A 578 3.05 -29.92 23.36
CA GLY A 578 4.10 -29.41 22.46
C GLY A 578 3.55 -28.70 21.22
N ARG A 579 2.46 -29.22 20.64
CA ARG A 579 1.77 -28.59 19.49
C ARG A 579 1.02 -27.33 19.87
N LEU A 580 0.45 -27.27 21.08
CA LEU A 580 -0.15 -26.06 21.62
C LEU A 580 0.91 -24.96 21.79
N LEU A 581 2.07 -25.30 22.36
CA LEU A 581 3.20 -24.38 22.49
C LEU A 581 3.71 -23.92 21.12
N HIS A 582 3.83 -24.83 20.15
CA HIS A 582 4.24 -24.48 18.79
C HIS A 582 3.21 -23.59 18.07
N CYS A 583 1.92 -23.88 18.24
CA CYS A 583 0.83 -23.04 17.74
C CYS A 583 0.91 -21.61 18.31
N TYR A 584 1.16 -21.48 19.62
CA TYR A 584 1.42 -20.19 20.25
C TYR A 584 2.60 -19.46 19.59
N ARG A 585 3.72 -20.15 19.34
CA ARG A 585 4.88 -19.58 18.64
C ARG A 585 4.54 -19.10 17.24
N VAL A 586 3.75 -19.85 16.47
CA VAL A 586 3.29 -19.44 15.12
C VAL A 586 2.44 -18.16 15.19
N PHE A 587 1.50 -18.06 16.12
CA PHE A 587 0.71 -16.83 16.31
C PHE A 587 1.57 -15.66 16.79
N HIS A 588 2.50 -15.91 17.72
CA HIS A 588 3.45 -14.91 18.19
C HIS A 588 4.28 -14.36 17.02
N GLU A 589 4.78 -15.23 16.15
CA GLU A 589 5.48 -14.85 14.93
C GLU A 589 4.62 -14.04 13.96
N ALA A 590 3.36 -14.43 13.79
CA ALA A 590 2.42 -13.68 12.96
C ALA A 590 2.19 -12.26 13.52
N CYS A 591 2.02 -12.12 14.84
CA CYS A 591 1.88 -10.83 15.52
C CYS A 591 3.14 -9.97 15.43
N MET A 592 4.34 -10.57 15.61
CA MET A 592 5.64 -9.91 15.43
C MET A 592 5.80 -9.27 14.04
N ILE A 593 5.21 -9.90 13.01
CA ILE A 593 5.23 -9.36 11.64
C ILE A 593 4.18 -8.27 11.44
N ILE A 594 2.91 -8.57 11.72
CA ILE A 594 1.80 -7.73 11.24
C ILE A 594 1.49 -6.54 12.15
N MET A 595 1.61 -6.70 13.47
CA MET A 595 1.15 -5.68 14.41
C MET A 595 1.95 -4.37 14.31
N PRO A 596 3.31 -4.38 14.23
CA PRO A 596 4.08 -3.16 14.03
C PRO A 596 3.70 -2.41 12.74
N LEU A 597 3.38 -3.16 11.66
CA LEU A 597 2.97 -2.58 10.38
C LEU A 597 1.57 -1.95 10.47
N LEU A 598 0.63 -2.59 11.16
CA LEU A 598 -0.71 -2.07 11.38
C LEU A 598 -0.70 -0.83 12.27
N GLU A 599 0.12 -0.82 13.33
CA GLU A 599 0.28 0.35 14.21
C GLU A 599 0.87 1.54 13.46
N ARG A 600 1.91 1.31 12.63
CA ARG A 600 2.55 2.38 11.87
C ARG A 600 1.60 3.04 10.86
N GLU A 601 0.74 2.27 10.21
CA GLU A 601 -0.19 2.79 9.20
C GLU A 601 -1.53 3.25 9.82
N ASN A 602 -1.85 2.82 11.04
CA ASN A 602 -3.06 3.18 11.80
C ASN A 602 -4.38 2.95 11.03
N VAL A 603 -4.53 1.78 10.39
CA VAL A 603 -5.61 1.51 9.41
C VAL A 603 -6.64 0.45 9.80
N THR A 604 -6.47 -0.20 10.96
CA THR A 604 -7.41 -1.22 11.43
C THR A 604 -7.71 -1.04 12.91
N ILE A 605 -8.80 -1.65 13.38
CA ILE A 605 -9.12 -1.70 14.81
C ILE A 605 -7.96 -2.31 15.63
N LEU A 606 -7.15 -3.18 15.04
CA LEU A 606 -6.00 -3.81 15.69
C LEU A 606 -4.89 -2.81 16.01
N ALA A 607 -4.84 -1.67 15.31
CA ALA A 607 -3.93 -0.57 15.62
C ALA A 607 -4.42 0.31 16.79
N TRP A 608 -5.67 0.13 17.25
CA TRP A 608 -6.20 0.90 18.38
C TRP A 608 -5.44 0.58 19.65
N THR A 609 -4.87 1.59 20.30
CA THR A 609 -3.90 1.45 21.39
C THR A 609 -4.30 0.46 22.49
N PRO A 610 -5.54 0.46 23.02
CA PRO A 610 -5.97 -0.50 24.03
C PRO A 610 -5.96 -1.95 23.51
N LEU A 611 -6.45 -2.19 22.29
CA LEU A 611 -6.46 -3.53 21.70
C LEU A 611 -5.05 -3.99 21.36
N ALA A 612 -4.22 -3.11 20.80
CA ALA A 612 -2.81 -3.40 20.52
C ALA A 612 -2.03 -3.73 21.81
N CYS A 613 -2.30 -3.02 22.91
CA CYS A 613 -1.72 -3.31 24.22
C CYS A 613 -2.15 -4.70 24.72
N LEU A 614 -3.43 -5.04 24.62
CA LEU A 614 -3.93 -6.37 24.99
C LEU A 614 -3.27 -7.47 24.15
N ILE A 615 -3.14 -7.27 22.83
CA ILE A 615 -2.45 -8.22 21.95
C ILE A 615 -0.99 -8.36 22.38
N ASN A 616 -0.32 -7.26 22.74
CA ASN A 616 1.08 -7.28 23.18
C ASN A 616 1.28 -8.03 24.52
N VAL A 617 0.27 -8.07 25.39
CA VAL A 617 0.33 -8.88 26.62
C VAL A 617 0.32 -10.38 26.29
N ILE A 618 -0.46 -10.79 25.30
CA ILE A 618 -0.60 -12.20 24.91
C ILE A 618 0.55 -12.64 23.99
N PHE A 619 0.89 -11.80 23.02
CA PHE A 619 1.91 -12.01 22.00
C PHE A 619 2.85 -10.79 21.97
N PRO A 620 3.91 -10.76 22.81
CA PRO A 620 4.79 -9.60 22.90
C PRO A 620 5.44 -9.26 21.55
N PHE A 621 5.08 -8.11 20.97
CA PHE A 621 5.58 -7.64 19.68
C PHE A 621 6.25 -6.26 19.74
N ARG A 622 5.96 -5.46 20.77
CA ARG A 622 6.68 -4.23 21.08
C ARG A 622 7.93 -4.62 21.89
N ARG A 623 9.11 -4.32 21.34
CA ARG A 623 10.38 -4.47 22.06
C ARG A 623 10.64 -3.30 22.98
#